data_AF-A0A6I3FKH4-F1
#
_entry.id   AF-A0A6I3FKH4-F1
#
_cell.length_a   1.000
_cell.length_b   1.000
_cell.length_c   1.000
_cell.angle_alpha   90.00
_cell.angle_beta   90.00
_cell.angle_gamma   90.00
#
_symmetry.space_group_name_H-M   'P 1'
#
loop_
_entity.id
_entity.type
_entity.pdbx_description
1 polymer ?
#
loop_
_entity_poly.entity_id
_entity_poly.type
_entity_poly.pdbx_seq_one_letter_code
_entity_poly.pdbx_strand_id
1 'polypeptide(L)'
;MRCAQSAYRVQRYAGEVRWRIAANGVALVIVISTVSISSAAGFDTQLAQGSQRKFVAEDARSVLSTIKVENEYKTGYKRSLFIHWADLNGDGCDTREEILKRDSTSKPQVDPYRCYVVAGDWVSPYDGARLSDRGDVDIDHVVALKEAWDSGAWAWSESQRKAYANDMTDRRTLIAVTDRVNVSKSDKDPSNWMPPLRSYWCTYLGDWISVKARWGLSMDQSEFGRINNLLAGDCASLTIASWSAAPVIVAVPITVPAITITTSTVTTSSTATSSTTTSSTVTSSSTMPSSTATTSTSATTSSFSTAPASVEVKDISPGAYCAPVDGLGSYKSLVYVCSKTSANGTPYSGNRARWRKFAN
;
A
#
# COMPACT_ATOMS: atom_id res chain seq x y z
N MET A 1 56.50 47.93 17.81
CA MET A 1 55.74 49.04 17.16
C MET A 1 54.82 48.37 16.14
N ARG A 2 53.62 47.87 16.49
CA ARG A 2 52.29 48.50 16.75
C ARG A 2 51.75 49.43 15.65
N CYS A 3 50.51 49.11 15.27
CA CYS A 3 49.46 49.84 14.52
C CYS A 3 49.56 49.80 12.98
N ALA A 4 48.49 49.60 12.20
CA ALA A 4 47.06 49.82 12.48
C ALA A 4 46.14 48.82 11.74
N GLN A 5 45.03 48.46 12.40
CA GLN A 5 43.83 47.86 11.83
C GLN A 5 43.04 48.95 11.09
N SER A 6 42.45 48.62 9.93
CA SER A 6 41.39 49.44 9.32
C SER A 6 40.16 48.56 9.09
N ALA A 7 39.14 48.80 9.90
CA ALA A 7 37.81 48.25 9.75
C ALA A 7 37.10 48.91 8.55
N TYR A 8 36.49 48.11 7.69
CA TYR A 8 35.47 48.61 6.76
C TYR A 8 34.10 48.04 7.13
N ARG A 9 33.19 48.99 7.26
CA ARG A 9 31.86 48.96 7.85
C ARG A 9 30.86 48.26 6.92
N VAL A 10 30.05 47.39 7.51
CA VAL A 10 28.85 46.78 6.89
C VAL A 10 27.81 47.88 6.64
N GLN A 11 27.50 48.16 5.37
CA GLN A 11 26.32 48.94 4.98
C GLN A 11 25.19 47.95 4.65
N ARG A 12 24.20 47.89 5.55
CA ARG A 12 22.91 47.24 5.30
C ARG A 12 22.12 48.16 4.36
N TYR A 13 21.85 47.71 3.14
CA TYR A 13 20.83 48.32 2.27
C TYR A 13 19.47 47.74 2.64
N ALA A 14 18.69 48.49 3.42
CA ALA A 14 17.27 48.25 3.63
C ALA A 14 16.51 48.85 2.44
N GLY A 15 16.09 48.01 1.49
CA GLY A 15 15.17 48.39 0.42
C GLY A 15 13.73 48.19 0.87
N GLU A 16 13.08 49.26 1.32
CA GLU A 16 11.65 49.29 1.61
C GLU A 16 10.84 49.27 0.30
N VAL A 17 10.10 48.18 0.05
CA VAL A 17 9.13 48.11 -1.05
C VAL A 17 7.83 48.79 -0.59
N ARG A 18 7.62 50.03 -1.03
CA ARG A 18 6.41 50.81 -0.75
C ARG A 18 5.33 50.48 -1.80
N TRP A 19 4.38 49.61 -1.45
CA TRP A 19 3.14 49.44 -2.22
C TRP A 19 2.20 50.63 -1.96
N ARG A 20 1.95 51.44 -2.99
CA ARG A 20 0.91 52.50 -2.96
C ARG A 20 -0.41 51.88 -3.39
N ILE A 21 -1.29 51.57 -2.45
CA ILE A 21 -2.70 51.28 -2.74
C ILE A 21 -3.42 52.64 -2.86
N ALA A 22 -3.91 52.96 -4.06
CA ALA A 22 -4.81 54.08 -4.27
C ALA A 22 -6.24 53.62 -3.91
N ALA A 23 -6.73 54.03 -2.74
CA ALA A 23 -8.13 53.87 -2.35
C ALA A 23 -8.89 55.15 -2.71
N ASN A 24 -9.70 55.11 -3.77
CA ASN A 24 -10.70 56.13 -4.03
C ASN A 24 -11.87 55.90 -3.08
N GLY A 25 -12.03 56.83 -2.14
CA GLY A 25 -13.10 56.82 -1.15
C GLY A 25 -14.45 57.22 -1.75
N VAL A 26 -15.48 56.47 -1.37
CA VAL A 26 -16.84 57.00 -1.22
C VAL A 26 -17.31 56.52 0.15
N ALA A 27 -17.43 57.45 1.09
CA ALA A 27 -18.00 57.20 2.40
C ALA A 27 -19.53 57.20 2.28
N LEU A 28 -20.14 56.02 2.39
CA LEU A 28 -21.58 55.85 2.55
C LEU A 28 -21.85 55.49 4.01
N VAL A 29 -22.31 56.45 4.80
CA VAL A 29 -22.80 56.23 6.17
C VAL A 29 -24.24 55.75 6.07
N ILE A 30 -24.47 54.45 6.21
CA ILE A 30 -25.81 53.89 6.43
C ILE A 30 -25.97 53.66 7.93
N VAL A 31 -26.84 54.45 8.56
CA VAL A 31 -27.34 54.20 9.92
C VAL A 31 -28.40 53.11 9.81
N ILE A 32 -28.07 51.88 10.22
CA ILE A 32 -29.06 50.80 10.36
C ILE A 32 -29.34 50.63 11.86
N SER A 33 -30.54 51.05 12.26
CA SER A 33 -31.12 50.81 13.57
C SER A 33 -31.16 49.31 13.87
N THR A 34 -30.67 48.90 15.03
CA THR A 34 -30.73 47.51 15.51
C THR A 34 -32.18 47.12 15.78
N VAL A 35 -32.77 46.33 14.88
CA VAL A 35 -33.96 45.53 15.20
C VAL A 35 -33.45 44.15 15.63
N SER A 36 -33.55 43.86 16.93
CA SER A 36 -33.33 42.53 17.47
C SER A 36 -34.45 41.60 16.99
N ILE A 37 -34.19 40.83 15.94
CA ILE A 37 -35.05 39.70 15.57
C ILE A 37 -34.49 38.46 16.25
N SER A 38 -35.22 37.96 17.24
CA SER A 38 -34.99 36.66 17.86
C SER A 38 -35.28 35.57 16.83
N SER A 39 -34.25 35.08 16.14
CA SER A 39 -34.36 33.90 15.29
C SER A 39 -33.97 32.67 16.11
N ALA A 40 -34.98 31.93 16.59
CA ALA A 40 -34.83 30.54 16.99
C ALA A 40 -34.55 29.70 15.72
N ALA A 41 -33.28 29.51 15.41
CA ALA A 41 -32.80 28.57 14.40
C ALA A 41 -31.65 27.76 14.99
N GLY A 42 -31.95 26.99 16.03
CA GLY A 42 -31.15 25.82 16.35
C GLY A 42 -31.80 24.66 15.66
N PHE A 43 -31.28 24.20 14.52
CA PHE A 43 -31.28 22.82 14.03
C PHE A 43 -30.38 22.73 12.79
N ASP A 44 -29.31 21.97 12.95
CA ASP A 44 -28.56 21.23 11.94
C ASP A 44 -28.00 21.96 10.71
N THR A 45 -26.92 22.71 10.96
CA THR A 45 -25.85 22.87 9.97
C THR A 45 -24.63 22.06 10.40
N GLN A 46 -24.78 20.73 10.48
CA GLN A 46 -23.66 19.80 10.59
C GLN A 46 -23.68 18.79 9.44
N LEU A 47 -23.68 19.30 8.21
CA LEU A 47 -23.35 18.54 7.01
C LEU A 47 -22.24 19.29 6.28
N ALA A 48 -21.23 18.54 5.83
CA ALA A 48 -20.00 18.98 5.18
C ALA A 48 -18.81 19.39 6.09
N GLN A 49 -18.51 18.59 7.11
CA GLN A 49 -17.11 18.31 7.44
C GLN A 49 -16.89 16.80 7.39
N GLY A 50 -16.22 16.32 6.35
CA GLY A 50 -15.45 15.08 6.44
C GLY A 50 -14.31 15.30 7.44
N SER A 51 -14.66 15.41 8.73
CA SER A 51 -13.70 15.50 9.81
C SER A 51 -12.92 14.19 9.76
N GLN A 52 -11.67 14.30 9.31
CA GLN A 52 -10.68 13.23 9.38
C GLN A 52 -10.78 12.64 10.78
N ARG A 53 -11.35 11.44 10.93
CA ARG A 53 -11.47 10.82 12.26
C ARG A 53 -10.06 10.66 12.78
N LYS A 54 -9.70 11.48 13.76
CA LYS A 54 -8.41 11.42 14.43
C LYS A 54 -8.62 10.61 15.70
N PHE A 55 -7.98 9.45 15.75
CA PHE A 55 -7.94 8.63 16.95
C PHE A 55 -7.01 9.31 17.96
N VAL A 56 -7.42 9.40 19.22
CA VAL A 56 -6.63 10.09 20.27
C VAL A 56 -5.50 9.17 20.72
N ALA A 57 -4.46 9.74 21.33
CA ALA A 57 -3.44 8.93 21.95
C ALA A 57 -4.05 8.15 23.13
N GLU A 58 -3.88 6.83 23.13
CA GLU A 58 -4.56 5.93 24.07
C GLU A 58 -3.58 4.86 24.58
N ASP A 59 -3.91 4.28 25.73
CA ASP A 59 -3.24 3.08 26.23
C ASP A 59 -3.36 1.94 25.20
N ALA A 60 -2.26 1.24 24.93
CA ALA A 60 -2.24 0.21 23.89
C ALA A 60 -3.23 -0.93 24.17
N ARG A 61 -3.52 -1.26 25.44
CA ARG A 61 -4.50 -2.29 25.80
C ARG A 61 -5.92 -1.81 25.56
N SER A 62 -6.19 -0.52 25.76
CA SER A 62 -7.48 0.08 25.38
C SER A 62 -7.72 -0.04 23.88
N VAL A 63 -6.74 0.32 23.04
CA VAL A 63 -6.87 0.16 21.58
C VAL A 63 -7.00 -1.30 21.19
N LEU A 64 -6.17 -2.19 21.75
CA LEU A 64 -6.21 -3.63 21.51
C LEU A 64 -7.62 -4.20 21.79
N SER A 65 -8.29 -3.75 22.86
CA SER A 65 -9.64 -4.21 23.21
C SER A 65 -10.72 -3.85 22.19
N THR A 66 -10.45 -2.90 21.30
CA THR A 66 -11.38 -2.52 20.20
C THR A 66 -11.23 -3.41 18.97
N ILE A 67 -10.14 -4.17 18.87
CA ILE A 67 -9.86 -5.04 17.73
C ILE A 67 -10.66 -6.33 17.88
N LYS A 68 -11.36 -6.71 16.81
CA LYS A 68 -12.15 -7.94 16.78
C LYS A 68 -11.23 -9.15 16.81
N VAL A 69 -11.58 -10.14 17.63
CA VAL A 69 -10.92 -11.46 17.63
C VAL A 69 -11.74 -12.42 16.77
N GLU A 70 -11.18 -12.86 15.65
CA GLU A 70 -11.84 -13.72 14.66
C GLU A 70 -10.84 -14.72 14.07
N ASN A 71 -11.34 -15.82 13.49
CA ASN A 71 -10.47 -16.77 12.79
C ASN A 71 -9.96 -16.18 11.47
N GLU A 72 -8.71 -16.48 11.12
CA GLU A 72 -8.11 -16.08 9.85
C GLU A 72 -8.82 -16.68 8.62
N TYR A 73 -8.93 -15.89 7.56
CA TYR A 73 -9.40 -16.32 6.24
C TYR A 73 -8.24 -16.54 5.25
N LYS A 74 -7.70 -17.75 5.20
CA LYS A 74 -6.45 -18.04 4.46
C LYS A 74 -6.59 -18.26 2.95
N THR A 75 -7.81 -18.52 2.49
CA THR A 75 -8.05 -18.98 1.11
C THR A 75 -8.11 -17.81 0.13
N GLY A 76 -7.67 -18.03 -1.12
CA GLY A 76 -7.89 -17.08 -2.21
C GLY A 76 -6.90 -15.91 -2.27
N TYR A 77 -5.96 -15.81 -1.31
CA TYR A 77 -4.92 -14.79 -1.35
C TYR A 77 -4.08 -14.91 -2.62
N LYS A 78 -3.90 -13.76 -3.29
CA LYS A 78 -2.89 -13.56 -4.34
C LYS A 78 -2.27 -12.20 -4.11
N ARG A 79 -0.93 -12.14 -4.05
CA ARG A 79 -0.21 -10.87 -3.85
C ARG A 79 -0.56 -9.81 -4.91
N SER A 80 -0.86 -10.24 -6.13
CA SER A 80 -1.27 -9.35 -7.23
C SER A 80 -2.61 -8.63 -6.98
N LEU A 81 -3.42 -9.04 -6.01
CA LEU A 81 -4.66 -8.34 -5.62
C LEU A 81 -4.39 -7.06 -4.81
N PHE A 82 -3.17 -6.90 -4.33
CA PHE A 82 -2.67 -5.69 -3.68
C PHE A 82 -1.74 -4.98 -4.65
N ILE A 83 -2.30 -4.07 -5.45
CA ILE A 83 -1.52 -3.24 -6.38
C ILE A 83 -0.64 -2.33 -5.52
N HIS A 84 0.66 -2.61 -5.46
CA HIS A 84 1.65 -1.89 -4.67
C HIS A 84 2.71 -1.29 -5.58
N TRP A 85 3.42 -0.29 -5.04
CA TRP A 85 4.35 0.56 -5.79
C TRP A 85 3.62 1.36 -6.86
N ALA A 86 2.51 1.95 -6.45
CA ALA A 86 1.84 2.97 -7.25
C ALA A 86 2.45 4.35 -6.96
N ASP A 87 2.52 5.18 -7.99
CA ASP A 87 2.67 6.62 -7.88
C ASP A 87 1.27 7.21 -7.66
N LEU A 88 0.93 7.51 -6.40
CA LEU A 88 -0.40 7.98 -6.02
C LEU A 88 -0.57 9.50 -6.14
N ASN A 89 0.52 10.26 -6.10
CA ASN A 89 0.51 11.72 -6.16
C ASN A 89 0.88 12.25 -7.57
N GLY A 90 1.33 11.39 -8.47
CA GLY A 90 1.66 11.71 -9.86
C GLY A 90 3.00 12.44 -10.00
N ASP A 91 3.90 12.34 -9.03
CA ASP A 91 5.19 13.03 -9.06
C ASP A 91 6.33 12.22 -9.69
N GLY A 92 6.03 11.00 -10.14
CA GLY A 92 6.98 10.07 -10.75
C GLY A 92 7.72 9.18 -9.76
N CYS A 93 7.48 9.33 -8.45
CA CYS A 93 7.98 8.45 -7.40
C CYS A 93 6.90 7.41 -7.04
N ASP A 94 7.19 6.13 -7.27
CA ASP A 94 6.33 5.11 -6.69
C ASP A 94 6.49 5.03 -5.17
N THR A 95 5.52 4.41 -4.51
CA THR A 95 5.51 4.30 -3.05
C THR A 95 6.78 3.65 -2.48
N ARG A 96 7.45 2.73 -3.20
CA ARG A 96 8.69 2.12 -2.70
C ARG A 96 9.79 3.17 -2.63
N GLU A 97 9.98 3.90 -3.73
CA GLU A 97 11.02 4.92 -3.81
C GLU A 97 10.74 6.07 -2.81
N GLU A 98 9.47 6.39 -2.58
CA GLU A 98 9.10 7.37 -1.56
C GLU A 98 9.45 6.93 -0.14
N ILE A 99 9.22 5.67 0.23
CA ILE A 99 9.63 5.16 1.55
C ILE A 99 11.15 5.10 1.67
N LEU A 100 11.86 4.67 0.62
CA LEU A 100 13.32 4.66 0.60
C LEU A 100 13.89 6.07 0.84
N LYS A 101 13.31 7.11 0.20
CA LYS A 101 13.68 8.51 0.45
C LYS A 101 13.37 8.94 1.87
N ARG A 102 12.16 8.63 2.35
CA ARG A 102 11.64 9.04 3.66
C ARG A 102 12.44 8.45 4.83
N ASP A 103 12.89 7.22 4.69
CA ASP A 103 13.57 6.47 5.76
C ASP A 103 15.10 6.49 5.65
N SER A 104 15.64 7.10 4.59
CA SER A 104 17.07 7.36 4.51
C SER A 104 17.49 8.36 5.60
N THR A 105 18.48 7.97 6.40
CA THR A 105 19.12 8.76 7.45
C THR A 105 20.11 9.78 6.90
N SER A 106 20.61 9.57 5.68
CA SER A 106 21.36 10.55 4.91
C SER A 106 20.52 11.10 3.76
N LYS A 107 20.99 12.15 3.08
CA LYS A 107 20.32 12.65 1.87
C LYS A 107 20.44 11.60 0.75
N PRO A 108 19.35 10.98 0.30
CA PRO A 108 19.41 9.95 -0.73
C PRO A 108 19.83 10.55 -2.07
N GLN A 109 20.58 9.77 -2.86
CA GLN A 109 20.85 10.06 -4.26
C GLN A 109 19.72 9.50 -5.09
N VAL A 110 19.03 10.36 -5.83
CA VAL A 110 17.81 10.02 -6.57
C VAL A 110 17.99 10.37 -8.04
N ASP A 111 17.63 9.44 -8.93
CA ASP A 111 17.55 9.71 -10.36
C ASP A 111 16.49 10.80 -10.63
N PRO A 112 16.86 11.89 -11.34
CA PRO A 112 15.96 13.04 -11.53
C PRO A 112 14.78 12.77 -12.47
N TYR A 113 14.74 11.64 -13.20
CA TYR A 113 13.71 11.37 -14.20
C TYR A 113 12.64 10.39 -13.74
N ARG A 114 12.98 9.43 -12.88
CA ARG A 114 12.07 8.37 -12.40
C ARG A 114 12.07 8.18 -10.90
N CYS A 115 12.66 9.13 -10.17
CA CYS A 115 12.73 9.11 -8.71
C CYS A 115 13.39 7.84 -8.14
N TYR A 116 14.22 7.16 -8.94
CA TYR A 116 14.86 5.93 -8.54
C TYR A 116 15.98 6.24 -7.54
N VAL A 117 15.87 5.76 -6.30
CA VAL A 117 16.86 5.97 -5.24
C VAL A 117 18.12 5.15 -5.55
N VAL A 118 19.19 5.76 -6.03
CA VAL A 118 20.43 5.06 -6.38
C VAL A 118 21.23 4.67 -5.13
N ALA A 119 21.27 5.56 -4.14
CA ALA A 119 22.00 5.35 -2.89
C ALA A 119 21.36 6.11 -1.73
N GLY A 120 21.58 5.64 -0.51
CA GLY A 120 21.11 6.22 0.74
C GLY A 120 21.71 5.46 1.91
N ASP A 121 21.35 5.86 3.14
CA ASP A 121 21.76 5.15 4.34
C ASP A 121 20.53 4.86 5.19
N TRP A 122 20.26 3.62 5.52
CA TRP A 122 19.10 3.19 6.31
C TRP A 122 19.53 2.54 7.62
N VAL A 123 18.63 2.57 8.60
CA VAL A 123 18.77 1.79 9.82
C VAL A 123 17.53 0.93 9.93
N SER A 124 17.68 -0.39 9.84
CA SER A 124 16.53 -1.28 9.98
C SER A 124 16.10 -1.31 11.45
N PRO A 125 14.84 -1.00 11.75
CA PRO A 125 14.34 -1.05 13.13
C PRO A 125 14.24 -2.48 13.67
N TYR A 126 14.19 -3.49 12.79
CA TYR A 126 13.96 -4.87 13.21
C TYR A 126 15.19 -5.55 13.81
N ASP A 127 16.39 -5.21 13.37
CA ASP A 127 17.66 -5.80 13.81
C ASP A 127 18.71 -4.75 14.19
N GLY A 128 18.46 -3.46 13.95
CA GLY A 128 19.41 -2.37 14.19
C GLY A 128 20.52 -2.26 13.14
N ALA A 129 20.44 -3.03 12.04
CA ALA A 129 21.45 -3.02 10.99
C ALA A 129 21.50 -1.67 10.28
N ARG A 130 22.72 -1.21 9.97
CA ARG A 130 22.96 -0.02 9.14
C ARG A 130 23.24 -0.49 7.72
N LEU A 131 22.46 0.00 6.77
CA LEU A 131 22.45 -0.45 5.39
C LEU A 131 22.75 0.73 4.47
N SER A 132 23.59 0.53 3.46
CA SER A 132 23.88 1.56 2.45
C SER A 132 23.64 1.06 1.02
N ASP A 133 23.48 -0.26 0.83
CA ASP A 133 23.05 -0.84 -0.43
C ASP A 133 21.52 -0.93 -0.43
N ARG A 134 20.87 -0.31 -1.41
CA ARG A 134 19.41 -0.38 -1.59
C ARG A 134 18.92 -1.82 -1.83
N GLY A 135 19.78 -2.71 -2.31
CA GLY A 135 19.48 -4.12 -2.56
C GLY A 135 19.29 -4.94 -1.28
N ASP A 136 19.89 -4.49 -0.17
CA ASP A 136 19.75 -5.10 1.15
C ASP A 136 18.57 -4.50 1.94
N VAL A 137 17.87 -3.52 1.35
CA VAL A 137 16.74 -2.81 1.97
C VAL A 137 15.43 -3.23 1.31
N ASP A 138 14.52 -3.75 2.12
CA ASP A 138 13.13 -3.95 1.76
C ASP A 138 12.24 -2.88 2.37
N ILE A 139 11.11 -2.62 1.71
CA ILE A 139 10.01 -1.87 2.30
C ILE A 139 8.99 -2.89 2.77
N ASP A 140 8.88 -3.04 4.09
CA ASP A 140 7.94 -3.97 4.71
C ASP A 140 6.61 -3.27 5.02
N HIS A 141 5.53 -4.03 4.84
CA HIS A 141 4.24 -3.70 5.43
C HIS A 141 4.25 -4.26 6.86
N VAL A 142 4.24 -3.38 7.86
CA VAL A 142 4.36 -3.81 9.29
C VAL A 142 3.37 -4.92 9.59
N VAL A 143 2.10 -4.75 9.18
CA VAL A 143 1.15 -5.86 8.99
C VAL A 143 1.27 -6.32 7.55
N ALA A 144 1.68 -7.57 7.30
CA ALA A 144 1.98 -8.04 5.94
C ALA A 144 0.74 -8.05 5.04
N LEU A 145 0.91 -7.96 3.72
CA LEU A 145 -0.23 -7.99 2.76
C LEU A 145 -1.09 -9.27 2.89
N LYS A 146 -0.45 -10.42 3.13
CA LYS A 146 -1.15 -11.68 3.36
C LYS A 146 -1.82 -11.71 4.73
N GLU A 147 -1.16 -11.24 5.77
CA GLU A 147 -1.75 -11.09 7.09
C GLU A 147 -3.01 -10.20 7.07
N ALA A 148 -2.95 -9.08 6.34
CA ALA A 148 -4.11 -8.22 6.15
C ALA A 148 -5.26 -8.95 5.45
N TRP A 149 -4.96 -9.78 4.44
CA TRP A 149 -5.96 -10.63 3.77
C TRP A 149 -6.62 -11.58 4.77
N ASP A 150 -5.81 -12.32 5.51
CA ASP A 150 -6.26 -13.31 6.50
C ASP A 150 -7.10 -12.63 7.60
N SER A 151 -6.80 -11.36 7.91
CA SER A 151 -7.49 -10.52 8.91
C SER A 151 -8.68 -9.70 8.40
N GLY A 152 -9.18 -9.96 7.19
CA GLY A 152 -10.42 -9.33 6.67
C GLY A 152 -10.28 -8.54 5.37
N ALA A 153 -9.07 -8.28 4.88
CA ALA A 153 -8.88 -7.59 3.60
C ALA A 153 -9.30 -8.42 2.38
N TRP A 154 -9.62 -9.70 2.56
CA TRP A 154 -10.29 -10.53 1.55
C TRP A 154 -11.65 -9.93 1.11
N ALA A 155 -12.35 -9.23 2.00
CA ALA A 155 -13.64 -8.60 1.74
C ALA A 155 -13.52 -7.19 1.14
N TRP A 156 -12.31 -6.63 1.07
CA TRP A 156 -12.10 -5.27 0.57
C TRP A 156 -12.33 -5.18 -0.94
N SER A 157 -12.67 -3.97 -1.40
CA SER A 157 -12.54 -3.62 -2.81
C SER A 157 -11.07 -3.64 -3.25
N GLU A 158 -10.82 -3.67 -4.56
CA GLU A 158 -9.48 -3.48 -5.10
C GLU A 158 -8.89 -2.12 -4.70
N SER A 159 -9.70 -1.06 -4.71
CA SER A 159 -9.26 0.29 -4.32
C SER A 159 -8.82 0.36 -2.86
N GLN A 160 -9.50 -0.35 -1.95
CA GLN A 160 -9.10 -0.47 -0.55
C GLN A 160 -7.78 -1.22 -0.39
N ARG A 161 -7.61 -2.37 -1.07
CA ARG A 161 -6.33 -3.10 -1.07
C ARG A 161 -5.18 -2.28 -1.64
N LYS A 162 -5.42 -1.55 -2.74
CA LYS A 162 -4.45 -0.62 -3.33
C LYS A 162 -4.10 0.51 -2.35
N ALA A 163 -5.09 1.09 -1.67
CA ALA A 163 -4.86 2.13 -0.67
C ALA A 163 -4.00 1.61 0.48
N TYR A 164 -4.30 0.43 1.03
CA TYR A 164 -3.51 -0.20 2.08
C TYR A 164 -2.07 -0.46 1.65
N ALA A 165 -1.92 -1.05 0.46
CA ALA A 165 -0.61 -1.47 -0.03
C ALA A 165 0.35 -0.30 -0.33
N ASN A 166 -0.18 0.93 -0.45
CA ASN A 166 0.58 2.14 -0.74
C ASN A 166 0.38 3.23 0.35
N ASP A 167 -0.06 2.85 1.55
CA ASP A 167 -0.42 3.82 2.57
C ASP A 167 0.81 4.50 3.18
N MET A 168 0.98 5.77 2.81
CA MET A 168 2.00 6.67 3.35
C MET A 168 1.42 7.72 4.30
N THR A 169 0.10 7.73 4.49
CA THR A 169 -0.59 8.72 5.34
C THR A 169 -0.38 8.46 6.83
N ASP A 170 0.10 7.25 7.17
CA ASP A 170 0.59 6.87 8.47
C ASP A 170 1.97 6.19 8.33
N ARG A 171 2.98 6.67 9.06
CA ARG A 171 4.35 6.16 8.95
C ARG A 171 4.49 4.70 9.40
N ARG A 172 3.54 4.20 10.18
CA ARG A 172 3.56 2.86 10.79
C ARG A 172 3.18 1.75 9.81
N THR A 173 2.58 2.07 8.67
CA THR A 173 2.14 1.05 7.71
C THR A 173 3.31 0.46 6.92
N LEU A 174 4.25 1.30 6.50
CA LEU A 174 5.37 0.95 5.62
C LEU A 174 6.69 1.41 6.23
N ILE A 175 7.71 0.55 6.30
CA ILE A 175 9.03 0.88 6.85
C ILE A 175 10.18 0.24 6.07
N ALA A 176 11.32 0.91 5.99
CA ALA A 176 12.55 0.34 5.45
C ALA A 176 13.21 -0.64 6.45
N VAL A 177 13.50 -1.87 6.03
CA VAL A 177 14.05 -2.95 6.86
C VAL A 177 15.12 -3.77 6.12
N THR A 178 15.92 -4.54 6.86
CA THR A 178 16.86 -5.51 6.28
C THR A 178 16.09 -6.61 5.54
N ASP A 179 16.45 -6.86 4.28
CA ASP A 179 15.82 -7.83 3.37
C ASP A 179 15.64 -9.24 4.00
N ARG A 180 16.70 -9.80 4.59
CA ARG A 180 16.70 -11.14 5.18
C ARG A 180 15.84 -11.24 6.42
N VAL A 181 15.76 -10.15 7.19
CA VAL A 181 14.89 -10.09 8.36
C VAL A 181 13.43 -10.00 7.95
N ASN A 182 13.16 -9.26 6.86
CA ASN A 182 11.83 -9.23 6.25
C ASN A 182 11.40 -10.61 5.69
N VAL A 183 12.33 -11.35 5.06
CA VAL A 183 12.08 -12.73 4.63
C VAL A 183 11.81 -13.65 5.83
N SER A 184 12.54 -13.47 6.95
CA SER A 184 12.32 -14.21 8.20
C SER A 184 10.92 -13.93 8.79
N LYS A 185 10.47 -12.67 8.75
CA LYS A 185 9.10 -12.28 9.09
C LYS A 185 8.09 -12.96 8.17
N SER A 186 8.25 -12.81 6.85
CA SER A 186 7.28 -13.25 5.84
C SER A 186 5.91 -12.61 6.10
N ASP A 187 4.90 -13.42 6.32
CA ASP A 187 3.51 -13.11 6.56
C ASP A 187 3.08 -13.46 7.99
N LYS A 188 4.04 -13.66 8.89
CA LYS A 188 3.77 -14.07 10.28
C LYS A 188 3.29 -12.90 11.12
N ASP A 189 2.32 -13.18 11.97
CA ASP A 189 1.83 -12.30 13.03
C ASP A 189 2.74 -12.35 14.29
N PRO A 190 2.56 -11.43 15.25
CA PRO A 190 3.32 -11.37 16.51
C PRO A 190 3.38 -12.65 17.36
N SER A 191 2.43 -13.58 17.20
CA SER A 191 2.47 -14.89 17.85
C SER A 191 3.53 -15.82 17.29
N ASN A 192 3.89 -15.64 16.01
CA ASN A 192 4.82 -16.50 15.30
C ASN A 192 6.15 -15.81 14.95
N TRP A 193 6.20 -14.47 15.03
CA TRP A 193 7.42 -13.71 14.78
C TRP A 193 7.43 -12.37 15.52
N MET A 194 8.59 -12.03 16.10
CA MET A 194 8.87 -10.71 16.66
C MET A 194 10.22 -10.22 16.12
N PRO A 195 10.43 -8.89 15.99
CA PRO A 195 11.71 -8.35 15.58
C PRO A 195 12.87 -8.89 16.43
N PRO A 196 14.00 -9.32 15.83
CA PRO A 196 15.16 -9.77 16.59
C PRO A 196 15.67 -8.73 17.60
N LEU A 197 15.58 -7.44 17.26
CA LEU A 197 15.95 -6.34 18.15
C LEU A 197 14.88 -6.12 19.22
N ARG A 198 15.15 -6.62 20.43
CA ARG A 198 14.19 -6.55 21.56
C ARG A 198 13.80 -5.12 21.96
N SER A 199 14.73 -4.16 21.85
CA SER A 199 14.43 -2.75 22.17
C SER A 199 13.36 -2.14 21.25
N TYR A 200 13.07 -2.76 20.10
CA TYR A 200 12.05 -2.31 19.17
C TYR A 200 10.67 -2.98 19.38
N TRP A 201 10.55 -3.95 20.29
CA TRP A 201 9.32 -4.73 20.46
C TRP A 201 8.09 -3.89 20.76
N CYS A 202 8.16 -2.96 21.72
CA CYS A 202 6.99 -2.18 22.09
C CYS A 202 6.57 -1.20 20.98
N THR A 203 7.53 -0.66 20.22
CA THR A 203 7.23 0.13 19.03
C THR A 203 6.54 -0.72 17.98
N TYR A 204 7.07 -1.90 17.68
CA TYR A 204 6.46 -2.85 16.74
C TYR A 204 5.03 -3.23 17.13
N LEU A 205 4.78 -3.54 18.41
CA LEU A 205 3.42 -3.86 18.89
C LEU A 205 2.48 -2.66 18.78
N GLY A 206 2.94 -1.47 19.14
CA GLY A 206 2.16 -0.24 19.00
C GLY A 206 1.78 0.01 17.54
N ASP A 207 2.74 -0.11 16.62
CA ASP A 207 2.54 0.05 15.19
C ASP A 207 1.57 -1.01 14.64
N TRP A 208 1.76 -2.26 15.04
CA TRP A 208 0.91 -3.38 14.64
C TRP A 208 -0.55 -3.21 15.07
N ILE A 209 -0.79 -2.92 16.36
CA ILE A 209 -2.15 -2.65 16.91
C ILE A 209 -2.78 -1.47 16.18
N SER A 210 -2.01 -0.41 15.96
CA SER A 210 -2.49 0.79 15.30
C SER A 210 -2.91 0.55 13.87
N VAL A 211 -2.12 -0.19 13.10
CA VAL A 211 -2.44 -0.53 11.70
C VAL A 211 -3.69 -1.41 11.66
N LYS A 212 -3.78 -2.44 12.51
CA LYS A 212 -4.96 -3.31 12.59
C LYS A 212 -6.23 -2.50 12.94
N ALA A 213 -6.17 -1.68 13.98
CA ALA A 213 -7.30 -0.83 14.40
C ALA A 213 -7.70 0.19 13.31
N ARG A 214 -6.72 0.86 12.71
CA ARG A 214 -6.95 1.88 11.67
C ARG A 214 -7.62 1.33 10.43
N TRP A 215 -7.28 0.12 10.03
CA TRP A 215 -7.81 -0.55 8.84
C TRP A 215 -8.98 -1.49 9.13
N GLY A 216 -9.41 -1.61 10.40
CA GLY A 216 -10.50 -2.50 10.80
C GLY A 216 -10.20 -3.97 10.57
N LEU A 217 -8.94 -4.37 10.68
CA LEU A 217 -8.48 -5.76 10.55
C LEU A 217 -8.68 -6.48 11.89
N SER A 218 -9.08 -7.75 11.84
CA SER A 218 -9.19 -8.61 13.02
C SER A 218 -7.82 -9.14 13.46
N MET A 219 -7.79 -9.73 14.66
CA MET A 219 -6.70 -10.58 15.12
C MET A 219 -7.23 -11.99 15.38
N ASP A 220 -6.38 -12.99 15.22
CA ASP A 220 -6.72 -14.31 15.73
C ASP A 220 -6.46 -14.42 17.25
N GLN A 221 -6.89 -15.53 17.84
CA GLN A 221 -6.80 -15.74 19.29
C GLN A 221 -5.34 -15.84 19.80
N SER A 222 -4.44 -16.40 18.99
CA SER A 222 -3.02 -16.58 19.32
C SER A 222 -2.29 -15.24 19.26
N GLU A 223 -2.50 -14.49 18.18
CA GLU A 223 -2.02 -13.13 17.97
C GLU A 223 -2.46 -12.21 19.11
N PHE A 224 -3.77 -12.11 19.35
CA PHE A 224 -4.32 -11.26 20.41
C PHE A 224 -3.75 -11.64 21.79
N GLY A 225 -3.71 -12.94 22.10
CA GLY A 225 -3.19 -13.45 23.37
C GLY A 225 -1.72 -13.11 23.57
N ARG A 226 -0.90 -13.29 22.52
CA ARG A 226 0.53 -12.95 22.56
C ARG A 226 0.74 -11.46 22.81
N ILE A 227 0.05 -10.60 22.05
CA ILE A 227 0.17 -9.14 22.17
C ILE A 227 -0.27 -8.71 23.56
N ASN A 228 -1.44 -9.16 24.04
CA ASN A 228 -1.95 -8.80 25.38
C ASN A 228 -0.97 -9.20 26.49
N ASN A 229 -0.31 -10.36 26.38
CA ASN A 229 0.69 -10.78 27.36
C ASN A 229 1.94 -9.89 27.35
N LEU A 230 2.42 -9.49 26.16
CA LEU A 230 3.56 -8.56 26.04
C LEU A 230 3.20 -7.16 26.58
N LEU A 231 1.97 -6.68 26.33
CA LEU A 231 1.44 -5.45 26.90
C LEU A 231 1.17 -5.53 28.41
N ALA A 232 1.08 -6.71 29.01
CA ALA A 232 0.97 -6.86 30.46
C ALA A 232 2.35 -6.91 31.15
N GLY A 233 3.41 -7.20 30.40
CA GLY A 233 4.78 -7.33 30.89
C GLY A 233 5.71 -6.30 30.27
N ASP A 234 6.50 -6.74 29.29
CA ASP A 234 7.59 -5.97 28.66
C ASP A 234 7.16 -4.58 28.14
N CYS A 235 5.90 -4.41 27.76
CA CYS A 235 5.34 -3.20 27.16
C CYS A 235 4.18 -2.59 27.97
N ALA A 236 4.19 -2.76 29.30
CA ALA A 236 3.10 -2.36 30.20
C ALA A 236 2.68 -0.88 30.14
N SER A 237 3.58 0.03 29.77
CA SER A 237 3.32 1.47 29.70
C SER A 237 3.21 1.99 28.26
N LEU A 238 2.96 1.11 27.29
CA LEU A 238 2.89 1.50 25.88
C LEU A 238 1.65 2.36 25.64
N THR A 239 1.87 3.61 25.25
CA THR A 239 0.84 4.50 24.71
C THR A 239 0.98 4.57 23.19
N ILE A 240 -0.15 4.48 22.50
CA ILE A 240 -0.20 4.58 21.05
C ILE A 240 -0.48 6.04 20.70
N ALA A 241 0.40 6.66 19.91
CA ALA A 241 0.22 8.02 19.41
C ALA A 241 -1.00 8.11 18.48
N SER A 242 -1.70 9.25 18.50
CA SER A 242 -2.88 9.52 17.66
C SER A 242 -2.67 9.26 16.17
N TRP A 243 -3.71 8.82 15.46
CA TRP A 243 -3.63 8.55 14.02
C TRP A 243 -4.84 9.05 13.23
N SER A 244 -4.63 9.22 11.93
CA SER A 244 -5.70 9.58 10.98
C SER A 244 -6.52 8.36 10.60
N ALA A 245 -7.74 8.57 10.11
CA ALA A 245 -8.51 7.50 9.47
C ALA A 245 -7.76 6.92 8.26
N ALA A 246 -7.98 5.63 7.98
CA ALA A 246 -7.49 5.00 6.76
C ALA A 246 -7.98 5.78 5.51
N PRO A 247 -7.15 5.91 4.46
CA PRO A 247 -7.53 6.50 3.18
C PRO A 247 -8.46 5.54 2.42
N VAL A 248 -9.59 5.20 3.01
CA VAL A 248 -10.66 4.49 2.32
C VAL A 248 -11.51 5.57 1.68
N ILE A 249 -11.54 5.59 0.35
CA ILE A 249 -12.60 6.28 -0.38
C ILE A 249 -13.89 5.57 0.04
N VAL A 250 -14.54 6.06 1.09
CA VAL A 250 -15.89 5.64 1.42
C VAL A 250 -16.70 6.06 0.20
N ALA A 251 -17.11 5.09 -0.61
CA ALA A 251 -18.22 5.29 -1.50
C ALA A 251 -19.41 5.55 -0.58
N VAL A 252 -19.62 6.81 -0.22
CA VAL A 252 -20.87 7.23 0.41
C VAL A 252 -21.93 6.79 -0.59
N PRO A 253 -22.89 5.93 -0.22
CA PRO A 253 -24.03 5.71 -1.08
C PRO A 253 -24.67 7.09 -1.22
N ILE A 254 -24.54 7.68 -2.41
CA ILE A 254 -25.35 8.83 -2.78
C ILE A 254 -26.76 8.26 -2.78
N THR A 255 -27.48 8.40 -1.67
CA THR A 255 -28.93 8.35 -1.68
C THR A 255 -29.35 9.49 -2.59
N VAL A 256 -29.43 9.20 -3.89
CA VAL A 256 -30.14 10.07 -4.83
C VAL A 256 -31.55 10.14 -4.24
N PRO A 257 -32.02 11.32 -3.79
CA PRO A 257 -33.39 11.42 -3.32
C PRO A 257 -34.28 10.92 -4.45
N ALA A 258 -35.15 9.95 -4.14
CA ALA A 258 -36.15 9.49 -5.07
C ALA A 258 -36.88 10.74 -5.59
N ILE A 259 -36.76 11.00 -6.89
CA ILE A 259 -37.59 12.00 -7.54
C ILE A 259 -39.01 11.44 -7.45
N THR A 260 -39.78 11.95 -6.50
CA THR A 260 -41.23 11.73 -6.45
C THR A 260 -41.80 12.36 -7.72
N ILE A 261 -41.99 11.56 -8.76
CA ILE A 261 -42.78 11.98 -9.92
C ILE A 261 -44.21 12.08 -9.42
N THR A 262 -44.70 13.30 -9.27
CA THR A 262 -46.10 13.59 -8.95
C THR A 262 -46.94 13.16 -10.15
N THR A 263 -47.48 11.95 -10.10
CA THR A 263 -48.44 11.46 -11.09
C THR A 263 -49.76 12.19 -10.88
N SER A 264 -50.05 13.20 -11.69
CA SER A 264 -51.36 13.83 -11.74
C SER A 264 -52.40 12.81 -12.19
N THR A 265 -53.34 12.50 -11.29
CA THR A 265 -54.53 11.71 -11.54
C THR A 265 -55.43 12.39 -12.57
N VAL A 266 -55.56 11.78 -13.75
CA VAL A 266 -56.67 12.04 -14.69
C VAL A 266 -57.63 10.87 -14.59
N THR A 267 -58.85 11.16 -14.14
CA THR A 267 -59.92 10.18 -13.93
C THR A 267 -60.76 10.00 -15.19
N THR A 268 -60.59 8.83 -15.82
CA THR A 268 -61.52 7.95 -16.57
C THR A 268 -62.51 8.51 -17.61
N SER A 269 -62.53 7.86 -18.77
CA SER A 269 -63.75 7.22 -19.30
C SER A 269 -63.42 6.02 -20.22
N SER A 270 -64.32 5.04 -20.16
CA SER A 270 -64.36 3.66 -20.66
C SER A 270 -64.02 3.40 -22.14
N THR A 271 -63.57 2.17 -22.45
CA THR A 271 -64.33 1.14 -23.21
C THR A 271 -63.55 -0.19 -23.27
N ALA A 272 -64.28 -1.29 -23.15
CA ALA A 272 -63.82 -2.68 -23.15
C ALA A 272 -63.22 -3.15 -24.49
N THR A 273 -62.44 -4.25 -24.48
CA THR A 273 -62.70 -5.51 -25.23
C THR A 273 -61.48 -6.47 -25.21
N SER A 274 -61.71 -7.63 -24.60
CA SER A 274 -61.33 -9.03 -24.91
C SER A 274 -59.96 -9.46 -25.49
N SER A 275 -59.63 -10.70 -25.08
CA SER A 275 -58.85 -11.78 -25.74
C SER A 275 -57.32 -11.72 -25.62
N THR A 276 -56.53 -12.79 -25.44
CA THR A 276 -56.68 -14.25 -25.26
C THR A 276 -55.27 -14.81 -24.99
N THR A 277 -55.13 -15.81 -24.10
CA THR A 277 -54.18 -16.97 -24.03
C THR A 277 -52.70 -16.75 -24.45
N THR A 278 -51.67 -17.20 -23.73
CA THR A 278 -51.27 -18.62 -23.63
C THR A 278 -50.10 -18.80 -22.65
N SER A 279 -50.20 -19.82 -21.79
CA SER A 279 -49.14 -20.36 -20.94
C SER A 279 -47.99 -20.99 -21.73
N SER A 280 -46.78 -21.01 -21.15
CA SER A 280 -45.85 -22.14 -21.30
C SER A 280 -44.79 -22.11 -20.19
N THR A 281 -44.92 -23.08 -19.28
CA THR A 281 -43.94 -23.51 -18.29
C THR A 281 -42.95 -24.47 -18.96
N VAL A 282 -41.64 -24.35 -18.70
CA VAL A 282 -40.74 -25.53 -18.72
C VAL A 282 -39.68 -25.40 -17.62
N THR A 283 -39.64 -26.46 -16.82
CA THR A 283 -38.76 -26.73 -15.67
C THR A 283 -37.57 -27.59 -16.10
N SER A 284 -36.55 -27.61 -15.23
CA SER A 284 -35.59 -28.71 -14.97
C SER A 284 -34.24 -28.62 -15.71
N SER A 285 -33.10 -29.12 -15.21
CA SER A 285 -32.49 -29.39 -13.89
C SER A 285 -31.12 -30.03 -14.19
N SER A 286 -30.11 -29.71 -13.36
CA SER A 286 -29.01 -30.57 -12.88
C SER A 286 -28.04 -31.33 -13.83
N THR A 287 -26.73 -31.18 -13.59
CA THR A 287 -25.78 -32.17 -12.96
C THR A 287 -24.38 -32.20 -13.60
N MET A 288 -23.36 -32.21 -12.73
CA MET A 288 -21.92 -32.55 -12.93
C MET A 288 -21.69 -34.03 -13.35
N PRO A 289 -20.47 -34.45 -13.79
CA PRO A 289 -19.43 -34.96 -12.86
C PRO A 289 -17.94 -34.76 -13.28
N SER A 290 -17.06 -35.05 -12.31
CA SER A 290 -15.57 -35.16 -12.36
C SER A 290 -15.06 -36.58 -12.67
N SER A 291 -13.77 -36.72 -13.01
CA SER A 291 -12.79 -37.78 -12.60
C SER A 291 -11.57 -37.77 -13.56
N THR A 292 -10.40 -38.41 -13.37
CA THR A 292 -9.48 -38.81 -12.28
C THR A 292 -8.21 -39.38 -12.98
N ALA A 293 -7.07 -39.42 -12.28
CA ALA A 293 -5.72 -39.84 -12.69
C ALA A 293 -5.53 -41.31 -13.16
N THR A 294 -4.36 -41.61 -13.79
CA THR A 294 -3.76 -42.96 -13.84
C THR A 294 -2.22 -42.90 -13.98
N THR A 295 -1.55 -43.89 -13.39
CA THR A 295 -0.10 -44.13 -13.21
C THR A 295 0.45 -45.18 -14.21
N SER A 296 1.75 -45.17 -14.54
CA SER A 296 2.60 -46.38 -14.78
C SER A 296 4.07 -46.06 -15.15
N THR A 297 4.92 -47.08 -15.18
CA THR A 297 6.34 -47.13 -14.72
C THR A 297 7.35 -47.57 -15.82
N SER A 298 8.62 -47.21 -15.62
CA SER A 298 9.89 -47.94 -15.98
C SER A 298 10.57 -47.89 -17.37
N ALA A 299 11.78 -47.28 -17.36
CA ALA A 299 13.13 -47.82 -17.69
C ALA A 299 13.72 -47.93 -19.14
N THR A 300 14.92 -47.33 -19.29
CA THR A 300 16.17 -47.79 -19.99
C THR A 300 16.61 -47.20 -21.36
N THR A 301 17.90 -46.83 -21.40
CA THR A 301 18.90 -46.71 -22.52
C THR A 301 18.96 -45.50 -23.49
N SER A 302 20.02 -44.70 -23.25
CA SER A 302 21.07 -44.14 -24.14
C SER A 302 20.89 -43.94 -25.66
N SER A 303 21.36 -42.74 -26.06
CA SER A 303 21.99 -42.31 -27.32
C SER A 303 21.13 -42.26 -28.60
N PHE A 304 20.90 -41.05 -29.12
CA PHE A 304 21.65 -40.47 -30.25
C PHE A 304 21.24 -39.01 -30.47
N SER A 305 22.23 -38.22 -30.86
CA SER A 305 22.14 -36.80 -31.23
C SER A 305 21.03 -36.54 -32.26
N THR A 306 20.07 -35.71 -31.88
CA THR A 306 19.25 -34.90 -32.79
C THR A 306 18.95 -33.61 -32.04
N ALA A 307 19.20 -32.46 -32.68
CA ALA A 307 19.16 -31.13 -32.10
C ALA A 307 17.92 -30.92 -31.20
N PRO A 308 18.06 -30.39 -29.97
CA PRO A 308 16.89 -30.12 -29.15
C PRO A 308 16.16 -28.92 -29.75
N ALA A 309 14.87 -29.09 -29.98
CA ALA A 309 13.97 -27.97 -30.18
C ALA A 309 14.23 -26.94 -29.07
N SER A 310 14.55 -25.71 -29.47
CA SER A 310 14.78 -24.59 -28.56
C SER A 310 13.55 -24.40 -27.67
N VAL A 311 13.66 -24.82 -26.41
CA VAL A 311 12.64 -24.58 -25.39
C VAL A 311 12.63 -23.08 -25.14
N GLU A 312 11.65 -22.40 -25.74
CA GLU A 312 11.43 -20.97 -25.53
C GLU A 312 10.80 -20.77 -24.14
N VAL A 313 11.55 -20.18 -23.21
CA VAL A 313 11.06 -19.83 -21.88
C VAL A 313 10.52 -18.40 -21.93
N LYS A 314 9.19 -18.23 -21.86
CA LYS A 314 8.57 -16.91 -21.74
C LYS A 314 8.79 -16.33 -20.33
N ASP A 315 9.02 -15.02 -20.28
CA ASP A 315 9.11 -14.18 -19.08
C ASP A 315 10.33 -14.48 -18.17
N ILE A 316 11.51 -14.52 -18.77
CA ILE A 316 12.79 -14.64 -18.03
C ILE A 316 13.16 -13.32 -17.34
N SER A 317 14.05 -13.38 -16.34
CA SER A 317 14.63 -12.18 -15.72
C SER A 317 16.06 -11.93 -16.22
N PRO A 318 16.36 -10.78 -16.86
CA PRO A 318 17.70 -10.45 -17.32
C PRO A 318 18.75 -10.52 -16.19
N GLY A 319 19.86 -11.21 -16.44
CA GLY A 319 20.97 -11.37 -15.49
C GLY A 319 20.77 -12.47 -14.44
N ALA A 320 19.58 -13.06 -14.33
CA ALA A 320 19.32 -14.17 -13.42
C ALA A 320 20.01 -15.45 -13.89
N TYR A 321 20.28 -16.37 -12.95
CA TYR A 321 20.80 -17.69 -13.29
C TYR A 321 19.81 -18.46 -14.16
N CYS A 322 20.33 -19.25 -15.09
CA CYS A 322 19.52 -19.95 -16.07
C CYS A 322 20.03 -21.37 -16.32
N ALA A 323 19.12 -22.23 -16.77
CA ALA A 323 19.37 -23.56 -17.30
C ALA A 323 18.19 -23.96 -18.22
N PRO A 324 18.39 -24.79 -19.26
CA PRO A 324 19.69 -25.31 -19.73
C PRO A 324 20.54 -24.23 -20.42
N VAL A 325 21.86 -24.45 -20.49
CA VAL A 325 22.77 -23.60 -21.29
C VAL A 325 22.33 -23.66 -22.76
N ASP A 326 22.44 -22.53 -23.46
CA ASP A 326 21.98 -22.32 -24.84
C ASP A 326 20.45 -22.28 -25.01
N GLY A 327 19.69 -22.29 -23.90
CA GLY A 327 18.26 -22.00 -23.91
C GLY A 327 17.94 -20.55 -24.31
N LEU A 328 16.80 -20.35 -24.97
CA LEU A 328 16.29 -19.04 -25.36
C LEU A 328 15.13 -18.63 -24.45
N GLY A 329 15.06 -17.35 -24.10
CA GLY A 329 13.94 -16.80 -23.34
C GLY A 329 13.60 -15.38 -23.74
N SER A 330 12.41 -14.92 -23.35
CA SER A 330 11.93 -13.58 -23.69
C SER A 330 11.59 -12.75 -22.46
N TYR A 331 11.95 -11.46 -22.48
CA TYR A 331 11.57 -10.48 -21.46
C TYR A 331 11.25 -9.15 -22.13
N LYS A 332 10.05 -8.63 -21.90
CA LYS A 332 9.56 -7.38 -22.53
C LYS A 332 9.75 -7.36 -24.04
N SER A 333 9.37 -8.45 -24.72
CA SER A 333 9.47 -8.63 -26.17
C SER A 333 10.90 -8.63 -26.74
N LEU A 334 11.93 -8.74 -25.90
CA LEU A 334 13.33 -8.91 -26.30
C LEU A 334 13.79 -10.34 -26.02
N VAL A 335 14.63 -10.90 -26.90
CA VAL A 335 15.17 -12.27 -26.78
C VAL A 335 16.48 -12.28 -25.98
N TYR A 336 16.61 -13.27 -25.12
CA TYR A 336 17.75 -13.53 -24.25
C TYR A 336 18.23 -14.97 -24.45
N VAL A 337 19.53 -15.20 -24.26
CA VAL A 337 20.15 -16.53 -24.28
C VAL A 337 20.76 -16.85 -22.94
N CYS A 338 20.61 -18.10 -22.52
CA CYS A 338 21.25 -18.63 -21.33
C CYS A 338 22.72 -18.97 -21.63
N SER A 339 23.66 -18.20 -21.09
CA SER A 339 25.08 -18.36 -21.41
C SER A 339 25.98 -18.26 -20.17
N LYS A 340 27.11 -18.97 -20.20
CA LYS A 340 28.16 -18.89 -19.16
C LYS A 340 29.09 -17.69 -19.36
N THR A 341 28.98 -16.99 -20.47
CA THR A 341 29.78 -15.79 -20.77
C THR A 341 28.87 -14.60 -21.00
N SER A 342 29.38 -13.40 -20.71
CA SER A 342 28.74 -12.13 -21.04
C SER A 342 28.68 -11.90 -22.55
N ALA A 343 27.97 -10.85 -22.98
CA ALA A 343 27.91 -10.46 -24.38
C ALA A 343 29.30 -10.13 -24.99
N ASN A 344 30.26 -9.75 -24.16
CA ASN A 344 31.64 -9.42 -24.57
C ASN A 344 32.60 -10.62 -24.43
N GLY A 345 32.08 -11.83 -24.20
CA GLY A 345 32.88 -13.05 -24.08
C GLY A 345 33.53 -13.28 -22.71
N THR A 346 33.30 -12.41 -21.72
CA THR A 346 33.85 -12.58 -20.37
C THR A 346 33.10 -13.68 -19.62
N PRO A 347 33.77 -14.71 -19.04
CA PRO A 347 33.11 -15.75 -18.26
C PRO A 347 32.44 -15.21 -16.99
N TYR A 348 31.27 -15.73 -16.65
CA TYR A 348 30.64 -15.46 -15.37
C TYR A 348 31.30 -16.28 -14.26
N SER A 349 31.42 -15.68 -13.06
CA SER A 349 32.05 -16.31 -11.91
C SER A 349 31.30 -17.58 -11.47
N GLY A 350 32.07 -18.61 -11.07
CA GLY A 350 31.52 -19.89 -10.58
C GLY A 350 31.00 -20.83 -11.67
N ASN A 351 31.30 -20.60 -12.95
CA ASN A 351 30.90 -21.45 -14.09
C ASN A 351 29.37 -21.62 -14.25
N ARG A 352 28.58 -20.68 -13.73
CA ARG A 352 27.11 -20.66 -13.76
C ARG A 352 26.60 -19.83 -14.93
N ALA A 353 25.57 -20.31 -15.63
CA ALA A 353 24.98 -19.60 -16.74
C ALA A 353 23.94 -18.57 -16.27
N ARG A 354 23.84 -17.45 -17.00
CA ARG A 354 22.87 -16.37 -16.74
C ARG A 354 22.16 -15.94 -18.02
N TRP A 355 20.94 -15.43 -17.87
CA TRP A 355 20.17 -14.83 -18.95
C TRP A 355 20.84 -13.53 -19.39
N ARG A 356 21.40 -13.51 -20.60
CA ARG A 356 21.95 -12.29 -21.20
C ARG A 356 21.20 -11.95 -22.47
N LYS A 357 21.15 -10.66 -22.80
CA LYS A 357 20.48 -10.19 -24.02
C LYS A 357 21.14 -10.87 -25.23
N PHE A 358 20.32 -11.38 -26.14
CA PHE A 358 20.82 -11.92 -27.40
C PHE A 358 21.37 -10.74 -28.21
N ALA A 359 22.67 -10.78 -28.51
CA ALA A 359 23.31 -9.83 -29.42
C ALA A 359 23.38 -10.55 -30.78
N ASN A 360 22.83 -9.92 -31.82
CA ASN A 360 23.01 -10.40 -33.19
C ASN A 360 24.45 -10.26 -33.64
#